data_AF-A0A0D6ADI7-F1
#
_entry.id   AF-A0A0D6ADI7-F1
#
_cell.length_a   1.000
_cell.length_b   1.000
_cell.length_c   1.000
_cell.angle_alpha   90.00
_cell.angle_beta   90.00
_cell.angle_gamma   90.00
#
_symmetry.space_group_name_H-M   'P 1'
#
loop_
_entity.id
_entity.type
_entity.pdbx_description
1 polymer ?
#
loop_
_entity_poly.entity_id
_entity_poly.type
_entity_poly.pdbx_seq_one_letter_code
_entity_poly.pdbx_strand_id
1 'polypeptide(L)'
;MTKLKTEEEKTLEQIKLREILILLDQLFKREEVTAKAIVGCLYDIATINLINKYFPLWGINATLKYLSRFPRPIAQSLGVKLYLQPKCPQLITDWLYTLVEFSEKEILSLETNIIADELLPILNKSKLEIKSLNKKVKILGGSLAATIIFFSGSFIWIAYNLEMNPLELLNTSKPNLID
;
A
#
# COMPACT_ATOMS: atom_id res chain seq x y z
N MET A 1 42.91 -20.48 -6.14
CA MET A 1 42.09 -21.30 -7.06
C MET A 1 40.77 -21.58 -6.38
N THR A 2 39.72 -20.86 -6.75
CA THR A 2 38.35 -21.16 -6.30
C THR A 2 37.94 -22.47 -6.96
N LYS A 3 37.76 -23.51 -6.15
CA LYS A 3 37.30 -24.82 -6.63
C LYS A 3 35.85 -24.62 -7.08
N LEU A 4 35.59 -24.72 -8.38
CA LEU A 4 34.23 -24.66 -8.92
C LEU A 4 33.38 -25.76 -8.27
N LYS A 5 32.26 -25.37 -7.68
CA LYS A 5 31.30 -26.30 -7.06
C LYS A 5 30.86 -27.35 -8.07
N THR A 6 30.90 -28.61 -7.66
CA THR A 6 30.42 -29.73 -8.46
C THR A 6 28.88 -29.66 -8.54
N GLU A 7 28.28 -30.10 -9.64
CA GLU A 7 26.81 -30.08 -9.80
C GLU A 7 26.07 -30.86 -8.70
N GLU A 8 26.70 -31.91 -8.16
CA GLU A 8 26.21 -32.67 -7.00
C GLU A 8 26.16 -31.82 -5.72
N GLU A 9 27.15 -30.94 -5.50
CA GLU A 9 27.17 -30.04 -4.34
C GLU A 9 26.07 -28.98 -4.45
N LYS A 10 25.82 -28.44 -5.65
CA LYS A 10 24.73 -27.48 -5.89
C LYS A 10 23.35 -28.09 -5.68
N THR A 11 23.13 -29.32 -6.13
CA THR A 11 21.86 -30.01 -5.93
C THR A 11 21.61 -30.34 -4.47
N LEU A 12 22.65 -30.78 -3.73
CA LEU A 12 22.58 -30.97 -2.28
C LEU A 12 22.23 -29.67 -1.55
N GLU A 13 22.81 -28.54 -1.95
CA GLU A 13 22.47 -27.23 -1.37
C GLU A 13 21.01 -26.85 -1.58
N GLN A 14 20.48 -27.04 -2.79
CA GLN A 14 19.07 -26.77 -3.07
C GLN A 14 18.13 -27.65 -2.24
N ILE A 15 18.49 -28.91 -2.01
CA ILE A 15 17.73 -29.83 -1.14
C ILE A 15 17.73 -29.30 0.29
N LYS A 16 18.90 -28.90 0.81
CA LYS A 16 19.02 -28.35 2.17
C LYS A 16 18.28 -27.03 2.35
N LEU A 17 18.31 -26.14 1.36
CA LEU A 17 17.51 -24.91 1.39
C LEU A 17 16.01 -25.19 1.40
N ARG A 18 15.56 -26.19 0.62
CA ARG A 18 14.15 -26.62 0.64
C ARG A 18 13.76 -27.20 1.99
N GLU A 19 14.62 -28.02 2.61
CA GLU A 19 14.38 -28.53 3.96
C GLU A 19 14.23 -27.40 4.98
N ILE A 20 15.13 -26.40 4.95
CA ILE A 20 15.07 -25.22 5.83
C ILE A 20 13.76 -24.45 5.64
N LEU A 21 13.36 -24.21 4.38
CA LEU A 21 12.11 -23.51 4.08
C LEU A 21 10.90 -24.24 4.67
N ILE A 22 10.84 -25.56 4.52
CA ILE A 22 9.74 -26.38 5.05
C ILE A 22 9.72 -26.32 6.58
N LEU A 23 10.87 -26.47 7.24
CA LEU A 23 10.97 -26.38 8.70
C LEU A 23 10.51 -25.01 9.21
N LEU A 24 10.88 -23.95 8.49
CA LEU A 24 10.53 -22.59 8.87
C LEU A 24 9.04 -22.29 8.64
N ASP A 25 8.45 -22.76 7.54
CA ASP A 25 7.01 -22.67 7.32
C ASP A 25 6.22 -23.44 8.41
N GLN A 26 6.68 -24.63 8.78
CA GLN A 26 6.10 -25.39 9.89
C GLN A 26 6.23 -24.66 11.23
N LEU A 27 7.36 -24.01 11.49
CA LEU A 27 7.58 -23.21 12.69
C LEU A 27 6.59 -22.03 12.77
N PHE A 28 6.45 -21.26 11.69
CA PHE A 28 5.53 -20.13 11.65
C PHE A 28 4.06 -20.53 11.72
N LYS A 29 3.70 -21.71 11.17
CA LYS A 29 2.35 -22.28 11.29
C LYS A 29 2.04 -22.76 12.71
N ARG A 30 3.02 -23.36 13.39
CA ARG A 30 2.84 -23.91 14.74
C ARG A 30 2.89 -22.82 15.82
N GLU A 31 3.70 -21.78 15.61
CA GLU A 31 3.87 -20.66 16.54
C GLU A 31 3.16 -19.39 16.07
N GLU A 32 1.87 -19.50 15.76
CA GLU A 32 1.06 -18.36 15.34
C GLU A 32 1.04 -17.23 16.39
N VAL A 33 1.13 -17.58 17.68
CA VAL A 33 1.18 -16.61 18.79
C VAL A 33 2.45 -15.77 18.74
N THR A 34 3.61 -16.41 18.56
CA THR A 34 4.91 -15.74 18.42
C THR A 34 4.93 -14.86 17.17
N ALA A 35 4.40 -15.37 16.06
CA ALA A 35 4.24 -14.61 14.81
C ALA A 35 3.39 -13.34 15.00
N LYS A 36 2.23 -13.45 15.67
CA LYS A 36 1.36 -12.30 15.98
C LYS A 36 2.04 -11.30 16.90
N ALA A 37 2.82 -11.77 17.87
CA ALA A 37 3.60 -10.91 18.76
C ALA A 37 4.65 -10.11 17.98
N ILE A 38 5.42 -10.74 17.09
CA ILE A 38 6.41 -10.08 16.23
C ILE A 38 5.75 -9.01 15.36
N VAL A 39 4.64 -9.34 14.69
CA VAL A 39 3.87 -8.38 13.88
C VAL A 39 3.33 -7.24 14.73
N GLY A 40 2.87 -7.53 15.95
CA GLY A 40 2.45 -6.52 16.93
C GLY A 40 3.56 -5.53 17.26
N CYS A 41 4.76 -6.01 17.56
CA CYS A 41 5.92 -5.17 17.84
C CYS A 41 6.32 -4.30 16.63
N LEU A 42 6.34 -4.89 15.44
CA LEU A 42 6.62 -4.16 14.19
C LEU A 42 5.59 -3.06 13.94
N TYR A 43 4.31 -3.36 14.15
CA TYR A 43 3.22 -2.40 14.01
C TYR A 43 3.35 -1.23 14.99
N ASP A 44 3.69 -1.50 16.25
CA ASP A 44 3.86 -0.46 17.27
C ASP A 44 5.01 0.50 16.89
N ILE A 45 6.14 -0.03 16.41
CA ILE A 45 7.27 0.79 15.93
C ILE A 45 6.88 1.58 14.66
N ALA A 46 6.24 0.91 13.70
CA ALA A 46 5.88 1.51 12.42
C ALA A 46 4.87 2.66 12.60
N THR A 47 3.86 2.48 13.45
CA THR A 47 2.85 3.51 13.70
C THR A 47 3.44 4.74 14.38
N ILE A 48 4.31 4.56 15.39
CA ILE A 48 4.98 5.68 16.05
C ILE A 48 5.84 6.46 15.04
N ASN A 49 6.63 5.75 14.23
CA ASN A 49 7.53 6.37 13.26
C ASN A 49 6.75 7.09 12.14
N LEU A 50 5.65 6.49 11.67
CA LEU A 50 4.79 7.07 10.64
C LEU A 50 4.06 8.32 11.17
N ILE A 51 3.52 8.27 12.39
CA ILE A 51 2.85 9.42 13.01
C ILE A 51 3.85 10.57 13.21
N ASN A 52 5.05 10.30 13.74
CA ASN A 52 6.07 11.32 13.94
C ASN A 52 6.53 11.95 12.61
N LYS A 53 6.58 11.17 11.52
CA LYS A 53 7.01 11.66 10.19
C LYS A 53 5.96 12.50 9.48
N TYR A 54 4.69 12.09 9.52
CA TYR A 54 3.62 12.72 8.72
C TYR A 54 2.75 13.70 9.52
N PHE A 55 2.67 13.55 10.84
CA PHE A 55 1.80 14.36 11.71
C PHE A 55 2.58 14.94 12.90
N PRO A 56 3.49 15.90 12.65
CA PRO A 56 4.29 16.53 13.71
C PRO A 56 3.49 17.48 14.61
N LEU A 57 2.22 17.78 14.27
CA LEU A 57 1.36 18.67 15.04
C LEU A 57 1.06 18.10 16.43
N TRP A 58 1.43 18.84 17.47
CA TRP A 58 1.40 18.41 18.88
C TRP A 58 0.04 17.85 19.33
N GLY A 59 -1.06 18.50 18.93
CA GLY A 59 -2.42 18.10 19.31
C GLY A 59 -2.95 16.85 18.59
N ILE A 60 -2.51 16.58 17.36
CA ILE A 60 -2.99 15.42 16.56
C ILE A 60 -2.11 14.19 16.80
N ASN A 61 -0.84 14.40 17.17
CA ASN A 61 0.12 13.32 17.43
C ASN A 61 -0.38 12.39 18.56
N ALA A 62 -0.92 12.95 19.65
CA ALA A 62 -1.45 12.17 20.76
C ALA A 62 -2.71 11.36 20.37
N THR A 63 -3.64 11.97 19.64
CA THR A 63 -4.87 11.29 19.20
C THR A 63 -4.57 10.20 18.18
N LEU A 64 -3.66 10.44 17.24
CA LEU A 64 -3.19 9.45 16.28
C LEU A 64 -2.47 8.27 16.95
N LYS A 65 -1.64 8.52 17.97
CA LYS A 65 -1.00 7.45 18.76
C LYS A 65 -1.99 6.61 19.56
N TYR A 66 -3.10 7.20 19.97
CA TYR A 66 -4.18 6.46 20.62
C TYR A 66 -5.01 5.66 19.61
N LEU A 67 -5.36 6.31 18.48
CA LEU A 67 -6.12 5.70 17.38
C LEU A 67 -5.36 4.55 16.72
N SER A 68 -4.02 4.61 16.67
CA SER A 68 -3.19 3.53 16.13
C SER A 68 -3.29 2.24 16.94
N ARG A 69 -3.80 2.24 18.17
CA ARG A 69 -4.00 1.02 18.95
C ARG A 69 -5.21 0.19 18.49
N PHE A 70 -6.21 0.80 17.87
CA PHE A 70 -7.45 0.10 17.48
C PHE A 70 -7.28 -0.90 16.34
N PRO A 71 -6.49 -0.62 15.27
CA PRO A 71 -6.24 -1.60 14.21
C PRO A 71 -5.32 -2.73 14.64
N ARG A 72 -4.68 -2.68 15.82
CA ARG A 72 -3.63 -3.61 16.25
C ARG A 72 -4.02 -5.10 16.13
N PRO A 73 -5.15 -5.59 16.66
CA PRO A 73 -5.51 -7.02 16.55
C PRO A 73 -5.81 -7.45 15.09
N ILE A 74 -6.32 -6.52 14.28
CA ILE A 74 -6.59 -6.76 12.86
C ILE A 74 -5.26 -6.79 12.10
N ALA A 75 -4.34 -5.86 12.38
CA ALA A 75 -3.01 -5.83 11.81
C ALA A 75 -2.18 -7.05 12.19
N GLN A 76 -2.33 -7.58 13.42
CA GLN A 76 -1.68 -8.82 13.85
C GLN A 76 -2.19 -10.03 13.05
N SER A 77 -3.52 -10.21 12.97
CA SER A 77 -4.10 -11.36 12.25
C SER A 77 -3.84 -11.29 10.75
N LEU A 78 -4.04 -10.12 10.12
CA LEU A 78 -3.78 -9.93 8.70
C LEU A 78 -2.29 -9.94 8.39
N GLY A 79 -1.46 -9.34 9.23
CA GLY A 79 -0.01 -9.30 9.05
C GLY A 79 0.60 -10.69 9.10
N VAL A 80 0.16 -11.56 10.00
CA VAL A 80 0.60 -12.96 10.00
C VAL A 80 0.08 -13.71 8.77
N LYS A 81 -1.22 -13.63 8.48
CA LYS A 81 -1.86 -14.41 7.41
C LYS A 81 -1.41 -14.02 6.00
N LEU A 82 -1.26 -12.72 5.72
CA LEU A 82 -0.97 -12.20 4.38
C LEU A 82 0.51 -11.93 4.13
N TYR A 83 1.29 -11.63 5.17
CA TYR A 83 2.68 -11.22 5.01
C TYR A 83 3.64 -12.21 5.65
N LEU A 84 3.49 -12.51 6.94
CA LEU A 84 4.48 -13.30 7.66
C LEU A 84 4.49 -14.76 7.19
N GLN A 85 3.33 -15.40 7.14
CA GLN A 85 3.22 -16.82 6.78
C GLN A 85 3.70 -17.12 5.34
N PRO A 86 3.29 -16.37 4.30
CA PRO A 86 3.73 -16.68 2.93
C PRO A 86 5.13 -16.16 2.58
N LYS A 87 5.56 -15.00 3.10
CA LYS A 87 6.79 -14.33 2.64
C LYS A 87 7.97 -14.46 3.60
N CYS A 88 7.72 -14.55 4.91
CA CYS A 88 8.81 -14.55 5.89
C CYS A 88 9.71 -15.79 5.80
N PRO A 89 9.19 -17.02 5.60
CA PRO A 89 10.04 -18.20 5.47
C PRO A 89 11.02 -18.10 4.30
N GLN A 90 10.56 -17.57 3.17
CA GLN A 90 11.39 -17.34 1.99
C GLN A 90 12.46 -16.29 2.27
N LEU A 91 12.07 -15.12 2.80
CA LEU A 91 13.00 -14.04 3.13
C LEU A 91 14.11 -14.46 4.09
N ILE A 92 13.78 -15.26 5.11
CA ILE A 92 14.76 -15.76 6.07
C ILE A 92 15.65 -16.82 5.42
N THR A 93 15.11 -17.70 4.58
CA THR A 93 15.90 -18.72 3.87
C THR A 93 16.89 -18.06 2.91
N ASP A 94 16.47 -17.03 2.18
CA ASP A 94 17.32 -16.26 1.27
C ASP A 94 18.41 -15.48 2.04
N TRP A 95 18.05 -14.89 3.19
CA TRP A 95 19.01 -14.23 4.06
C TRP A 95 20.03 -15.21 4.65
N LEU A 96 19.59 -16.38 5.13
CA LEU A 96 20.48 -17.44 5.62
C LEU A 96 21.39 -17.95 4.50
N TYR A 97 20.87 -18.10 3.29
CA TYR A 97 21.67 -18.47 2.13
C TYR A 97 22.75 -17.43 1.84
N THR A 98 22.41 -16.14 1.88
CA THR A 98 23.36 -15.02 1.71
C THR A 98 24.49 -15.00 2.77
N LEU A 99 24.25 -15.54 3.97
CA LEU A 99 25.26 -15.63 5.02
C LEU A 99 26.23 -16.81 4.83
N VAL A 100 25.76 -17.89 4.22
CA VAL A 100 26.52 -19.13 4.00
C VAL A 100 27.20 -19.13 2.63
N GLU A 101 26.66 -18.36 1.69
CA GLU A 101 27.28 -18.11 0.40
C GLU A 101 28.46 -17.15 0.59
N PHE A 102 29.63 -17.73 0.84
CA PHE A 102 30.91 -17.03 0.80
C PHE A 102 31.27 -16.68 -0.65
N SER A 103 30.52 -15.76 -1.25
CA SER A 103 30.81 -15.20 -2.57
C SER A 103 31.16 -13.72 -2.41
N GLU A 104 32.46 -13.41 -2.44
CA GLU A 104 33.07 -12.16 -2.94
C GLU A 104 32.36 -10.82 -2.66
N LYS A 105 31.73 -10.66 -1.48
CA LYS A 105 30.95 -9.47 -1.10
C LYS A 105 31.77 -8.17 -1.08
N GLU A 106 33.09 -8.24 -1.08
CA GLU A 106 33.97 -7.06 -1.20
C GLU A 106 33.87 -6.38 -2.56
N ILE A 107 33.63 -7.10 -3.66
CA ILE A 107 33.55 -6.49 -5.00
C ILE A 107 32.14 -5.94 -5.26
N LEU A 108 31.10 -6.69 -4.86
CA LEU A 108 29.70 -6.27 -5.03
C LEU A 108 29.34 -5.07 -4.14
N SER A 109 29.91 -4.94 -2.92
CA SER A 109 29.66 -3.78 -2.06
C SER A 109 30.32 -2.49 -2.56
N LEU A 110 31.45 -2.58 -3.27
CA LEU A 110 32.07 -1.43 -3.92
C LEU A 110 31.26 -1.00 -5.14
N GLU A 111 30.83 -1.94 -5.97
CA GLU A 111 30.03 -1.65 -7.16
C GLU A 111 28.61 -1.18 -6.81
N THR A 112 27.97 -1.77 -5.80
CA THR A 112 26.65 -1.32 -5.32
C THR A 112 26.69 0.02 -4.60
N ASN A 113 27.76 0.38 -3.89
CA ASN A 113 27.90 1.72 -3.34
C ASN A 113 28.09 2.77 -4.46
N ILE A 114 28.88 2.46 -5.49
CA ILE A 114 29.09 3.36 -6.64
C ILE A 114 27.78 3.53 -7.44
N ILE A 115 27.08 2.43 -7.74
CA ILE A 115 25.82 2.46 -8.49
C ILE A 115 24.68 3.06 -7.65
N ALA A 116 24.62 2.81 -6.34
CA ALA A 116 23.59 3.40 -5.48
C ALA A 116 23.77 4.92 -5.37
N ASP A 117 24.99 5.42 -5.22
CA ASP A 117 25.23 6.87 -5.10
C ASP A 117 24.86 7.62 -6.39
N GLU A 118 25.04 6.97 -7.55
CA GLU A 118 24.69 7.55 -8.86
C GLU A 118 23.21 7.36 -9.26
N LEU A 119 22.61 6.19 -8.99
CA LEU A 119 21.23 5.90 -9.43
C LEU A 119 20.15 6.35 -8.44
N LEU A 120 20.45 6.49 -7.14
CA LEU A 120 19.50 7.04 -6.15
C LEU A 120 19.02 8.46 -6.49
N PRO A 121 19.89 9.43 -6.85
CA PRO A 121 19.41 10.77 -7.22
C PRO A 121 18.57 10.74 -8.51
N ILE A 122 18.91 9.89 -9.49
CA ILE A 122 18.18 9.76 -10.76
C ILE A 122 16.78 9.15 -10.54
N LEU A 123 16.68 8.10 -9.71
CA LEU A 123 15.40 7.48 -9.36
C LEU A 123 14.52 8.41 -8.52
N ASN A 124 15.13 9.16 -7.59
CA ASN A 124 14.40 10.15 -6.80
C ASN A 124 13.88 11.29 -7.67
N LYS A 125 14.68 11.77 -8.62
CA LYS A 125 14.28 12.80 -9.59
C LYS A 125 13.13 12.33 -10.48
N SER A 126 13.23 11.13 -11.07
CA SER A 126 12.15 10.59 -11.92
C SER A 126 10.86 10.34 -11.13
N LYS A 127 10.93 9.86 -9.88
CA LYS A 127 9.75 9.74 -8.99
C LYS A 127 9.09 11.08 -8.70
N LEU A 128 9.88 12.14 -8.50
CA LEU A 128 9.36 13.48 -8.28
C LEU A 128 8.67 14.03 -9.53
N GLU A 129 9.25 13.81 -10.71
CA GLU A 129 8.68 14.19 -11.99
C GLU A 129 7.35 13.47 -12.26
N ILE A 130 7.29 12.15 -12.08
CA ILE A 130 6.05 11.35 -12.22
C ILE A 130 4.97 11.83 -11.24
N LYS A 131 5.35 12.20 -10.01
CA LYS A 131 4.42 12.71 -9.00
C LYS A 131 3.89 14.11 -9.38
N SER A 132 4.72 14.94 -10.01
CA SER A 132 4.33 16.27 -10.49
C SER A 132 3.38 16.18 -11.69
N LEU A 133 3.63 15.26 -12.62
CA LEU A 133 2.77 14.97 -13.78
C LEU A 133 1.40 14.43 -13.33
N ASN A 134 1.39 13.50 -12.38
CA ASN A 134 0.15 12.94 -11.82
C ASN A 134 -0.71 13.98 -11.10
N LYS A 135 -0.11 14.98 -10.44
CA LYS A 135 -0.88 16.10 -9.85
C LYS A 135 -1.56 16.93 -10.94
N LYS A 136 -0.90 17.17 -12.07
CA LYS A 136 -1.44 17.97 -13.18
C LYS A 136 -2.63 17.26 -13.85
N VAL A 137 -2.53 15.95 -14.05
CA VAL A 137 -3.63 15.13 -14.59
C VAL A 137 -4.79 15.03 -13.58
N LYS A 138 -4.50 14.91 -12.29
CA LYS A 138 -5.54 14.82 -11.25
C LYS A 138 -6.32 16.12 -11.05
N ILE A 139 -5.68 17.28 -11.20
CA ILE A 139 -6.35 18.59 -11.13
C ILE A 139 -7.27 18.79 -12.34
N LEU A 140 -6.81 18.41 -13.55
CA LEU A 140 -7.60 18.56 -14.77
C LEU A 140 -8.77 17.57 -14.83
N GLY A 141 -8.56 16.31 -14.42
CA GLY A 141 -9.63 15.31 -14.32
C GLY A 141 -10.66 15.61 -13.24
N GLY A 142 -10.24 16.20 -12.12
CA GLY A 142 -11.14 16.64 -11.04
C GLY A 142 -12.09 17.76 -11.48
N SER A 143 -11.61 18.71 -12.29
CA SER A 143 -12.44 19.79 -12.85
C SER A 143 -13.53 19.24 -13.79
N LEU A 144 -13.20 18.26 -14.63
CA LEU A 144 -14.16 17.66 -15.55
C LEU A 144 -15.28 16.91 -14.80
N ALA A 145 -14.92 16.15 -13.76
CA ALA A 145 -15.89 15.45 -12.93
C ALA A 145 -16.83 16.42 -12.19
N ALA A 146 -16.32 17.55 -11.70
CA ALA A 146 -17.13 18.58 -11.04
C ALA A 146 -18.18 19.20 -12.00
N THR A 147 -17.81 19.43 -13.27
CA THR A 147 -18.76 19.97 -14.26
C THR A 147 -19.89 18.99 -14.59
N ILE A 148 -19.60 17.68 -14.63
CA ILE A 148 -20.61 16.66 -14.92
C ILE A 148 -21.62 16.54 -13.77
N ILE A 149 -21.15 16.63 -12.52
CA ILE A 149 -22.00 16.58 -11.31
C ILE A 149 -22.92 17.81 -11.22
N PHE A 150 -22.42 18.99 -11.61
CA PHE A 150 -23.22 20.21 -11.61
C PHE A 150 -24.34 20.15 -12.66
N PHE A 151 -24.05 19.61 -13.85
CA PHE A 151 -25.05 19.47 -14.91
C PHE A 151 -26.11 18.41 -14.61
N SER A 152 -25.73 17.25 -14.07
CA SER A 152 -26.70 16.20 -13.73
C SER A 152 -27.61 16.62 -12.57
N GLY A 153 -27.08 17.32 -11.56
CA GLY A 153 -27.88 17.91 -10.49
C GLY A 153 -28.85 18.98 -10.99
N SER A 154 -28.42 19.82 -11.93
CA SER A 154 -29.26 20.86 -12.52
C SER A 154 -30.39 20.28 -13.39
N PHE A 155 -30.15 19.15 -14.06
CA PHE A 155 -31.17 18.44 -14.85
C PHE A 155 -32.25 17.79 -13.96
N ILE A 156 -31.87 17.18 -12.84
CA ILE A 156 -32.84 16.63 -11.87
C ILE A 156 -33.74 17.73 -11.28
N TRP A 157 -33.18 18.90 -10.95
CA TRP A 157 -33.97 20.02 -10.40
C TRP A 157 -34.94 20.63 -11.44
N ILE A 158 -34.50 20.79 -12.69
CA ILE A 158 -35.37 21.28 -13.78
C ILE A 158 -36.49 20.29 -14.09
N ALA A 159 -36.22 18.99 -14.12
CA ALA A 159 -37.26 17.98 -14.35
C ALA A 159 -38.33 18.01 -13.26
N TYR A 160 -37.92 18.13 -11.99
CA TYR A 160 -38.84 18.27 -10.86
C TYR A 160 -39.69 19.55 -10.92
N ASN A 161 -39.09 20.67 -11.34
CA ASN A 161 -39.81 21.94 -11.47
C ASN A 161 -40.79 21.97 -12.66
N LEU A 162 -40.50 21.26 -13.76
CA LEU A 162 -41.43 21.12 -14.88
C LEU A 162 -42.62 20.22 -14.56
N GLU A 163 -42.47 19.25 -13.65
CA GLU A 163 -43.54 18.33 -13.26
C GLU A 163 -44.55 18.97 -12.28
N MET A 164 -44.16 20.05 -11.58
CA MET A 164 -45.02 20.78 -10.63
C MET A 164 -45.92 21.86 -11.28
N ASN A 165 -45.53 22.47 -12.41
CA ASN A 165 -46.25 23.63 -13.00
C ASN A 165 -47.23 23.38 -14.19
N PRO A 166 -47.55 22.16 -14.67
CA PRO A 166 -48.52 22.01 -15.77
C PRO A 166 -49.98 22.14 -15.30
N LEU A 167 -50.25 22.06 -13.98
CA LEU A 167 -51.62 22.07 -13.45
C LEU A 167 -52.17 23.48 -13.13
N GLU A 168 -51.31 24.50 -13.02
CA GLU A 168 -51.79 25.89 -12.86
C GLU A 168 -52.18 26.54 -14.21
N LEU A 169 -51.58 26.12 -15.33
CA LEU A 169 -51.88 26.68 -16.65
C LEU A 169 -53.21 26.17 -17.25
N LEU A 170 -53.75 25.05 -16.74
CA LEU A 170 -55.05 24.53 -17.18
C LEU A 170 -56.24 25.09 -16.39
N ASN A 171 -55.99 25.76 -15.25
CA ASN A 171 -57.08 26.24 -14.38
C ASN A 171 -57.45 27.71 -14.59
N THR A 172 -56.65 28.49 -15.35
CA THR A 172 -56.97 29.88 -15.72
C THR A 172 -57.65 30.01 -17.08
N SER A 173 -57.89 28.91 -17.81
CA SER A 173 -58.60 28.92 -19.10
C SER A 173 -60.01 28.35 -18.98
N LYS A 174 -60.81 28.88 -18.06
CA LYS A 174 -62.27 28.73 -18.12
C LYS A 174 -62.86 30.03 -18.66
N PRO A 175 -63.35 30.07 -19.91
CA PRO A 175 -64.01 31.26 -20.43
C PRO A 175 -65.35 31.43 -19.70
N ASN A 176 -65.52 32.59 -19.05
CA ASN A 176 -66.84 33.11 -18.68
C ASN A 176 -67.59 33.36 -19.99
N LEU A 177 -68.50 32.45 -20.36
CA LEU A 177 -69.59 32.78 -21.27
C LEU A 177 -70.80 33.14 -20.43
N ILE A 178 -71.19 34.39 -20.65
CA ILE A 178 -72.29 35.17 -20.09
C ILE A 178 -73.58 34.77 -20.84
N ASP A 179 -74.69 34.84 -20.10
CA ASP A 179 -76.12 34.72 -20.46
C ASP A 179 -76.76 33.32 -20.51
#